data_AF-A0A6I4I4J2-F1
#
_entry.id   AF-A0A6I4I4J2-F1
#
_cell.length_a   1.000
_cell.length_b   1.000
_cell.length_c   1.000
_cell.angle_alpha   90.00
_cell.angle_beta   90.00
_cell.angle_gamma   90.00
#
_symmetry.space_group_name_H-M   'P 1'
#
loop_
_entity.id
_entity.type
_entity.pdbx_description
1 polymer ?
#
loop_
_entity_poly.entity_id
_entity_poly.type
_entity_poly.pdbx_seq_one_letter_code
_entity_poly.pdbx_strand_id
1 'polypeptide(L)'
;MAKLVLDIDPEVIEDMTKSAEELHLSLSGYVEQFFIKKEANAAVAPHLKKEHELSDWVRSLVLAKEPTPDFDHKAEYGKHLEEKYGV
;
A
#
# COMPACT_ATOMS: atom_id res chain seq x y z
N MET A 1 -9.68 -16.17 22.68
CA MET A 1 -8.89 -16.95 21.71
C MET A 1 -9.86 -17.60 20.74
N ALA A 2 -9.78 -17.28 19.45
CA ALA A 2 -10.55 -17.96 18.42
C ALA A 2 -9.82 -19.27 18.06
N LYS A 3 -10.55 -20.37 17.90
CA LYS A 3 -10.02 -21.67 17.46
C LYS A 3 -10.62 -21.98 16.10
N LEU A 4 -9.77 -22.15 15.10
CA LEU A 4 -10.16 -22.59 13.77
C LEU A 4 -9.91 -24.09 13.67
N VAL A 5 -10.90 -24.84 13.19
CA VAL A 5 -10.74 -26.26 12.84
C VAL A 5 -11.06 -26.36 11.35
N LEU A 6 -10.12 -26.90 10.59
CA LEU A 6 -10.24 -27.06 9.14
C LEU A 6 -10.19 -28.56 8.83
N ASP A 7 -11.07 -28.98 7.93
CA ASP A 7 -11.00 -30.29 7.30
C ASP A 7 -10.25 -30.11 5.98
N ILE A 8 -9.06 -30.71 5.88
CA ILE A 8 -8.12 -30.50 4.77
C ILE A 8 -7.61 -31.88 4.32
N ASP A 9 -7.44 -32.03 3.02
CA ASP A 9 -6.84 -33.21 2.42
C ASP A 9 -5.45 -33.52 3.03
N PRO A 10 -5.17 -34.78 3.41
CA PRO A 10 -3.87 -35.19 3.94
C PRO A 10 -2.67 -34.78 3.06
N GLU A 11 -2.79 -34.83 1.74
CA GLU A 11 -1.70 -34.48 0.83
C GLU A 11 -1.34 -32.99 0.94
N VAL A 12 -2.37 -32.14 1.07
CA VAL A 12 -2.19 -30.70 1.24
C VAL A 12 -1.55 -30.39 2.60
N ILE A 13 -1.89 -31.14 3.65
CA ILE A 13 -1.26 -30.98 4.97
C ILE A 13 0.23 -31.30 4.91
N GLU A 14 0.64 -32.34 4.19
CA GLU A 14 2.05 -32.68 4.01
C GLU A 14 2.83 -31.56 3.30
N ASP A 15 2.28 -31.03 2.20
CA ASP A 15 2.91 -29.97 1.44
C ASP A 15 3.03 -28.66 2.24
N MET A 16 2.00 -28.33 3.02
CA MET A 16 2.04 -27.17 3.92
C MET A 16 3.05 -27.37 5.05
N THR A 17 3.21 -28.60 5.56
CA THR A 17 4.17 -28.90 6.62
C THR A 17 5.61 -28.75 6.11
N LYS A 18 5.91 -29.29 4.93
CA LYS A 18 7.22 -29.08 4.27
C LYS A 18 7.50 -27.60 4.05
N SER A 19 6.53 -26.86 3.54
CA SER A 19 6.65 -25.42 3.31
C SER A 19 6.88 -24.63 4.61
N ALA A 20 6.27 -25.06 5.72
CA ALA A 20 6.48 -24.46 7.03
C ALA A 20 7.90 -24.77 7.58
N GLU A 21 8.39 -25.99 7.40
CA GLU A 21 9.74 -26.42 7.80
C GLU A 21 10.84 -25.65 7.05
N GLU A 22 10.69 -25.47 5.74
CA GLU A 22 11.60 -24.68 4.90
C GLU A 22 11.72 -23.22 5.39
N LEU A 23 10.63 -22.69 5.95
CA LEU A 23 10.57 -21.32 6.49
C LEU A 23 10.89 -21.25 7.99
N HIS A 24 11.24 -22.38 8.62
CA HIS A 24 11.46 -22.50 10.06
C HIS A 24 10.28 -21.97 10.92
N LEU A 25 9.05 -22.20 10.44
CA LEU A 25 7.81 -21.80 11.12
C LEU A 25 7.05 -23.04 11.60
N SER A 26 6.24 -22.87 12.65
CA SER A 26 5.22 -23.87 12.95
C SER A 26 4.12 -23.84 11.88
N LEU A 27 3.46 -24.97 11.65
CA LEU A 27 2.32 -25.06 10.72
C LEU A 27 1.24 -24.01 11.03
N SER A 28 0.94 -23.80 12.32
CA SER A 28 -0.01 -22.76 12.77
C SER A 28 0.44 -21.35 12.41
N GLY A 29 1.72 -21.02 12.61
CA GLY A 29 2.29 -19.71 12.29
C GLY A 29 2.37 -19.48 10.78
N TYR A 30 2.66 -20.51 10.01
CA TYR A 30 2.63 -20.47 8.54
C TYR A 30 1.22 -20.15 8.02
N VAL A 31 0.20 -20.86 8.52
CA VAL A 31 -1.20 -20.66 8.16
C VAL A 31 -1.68 -19.26 8.57
N GLU A 32 -1.33 -18.81 9.77
CA GLU A 32 -1.66 -17.46 10.25
C GLU A 32 -1.07 -16.38 9.35
N GLN A 33 0.21 -16.48 8.99
CA GLN A 33 0.84 -15.54 8.05
C GLN A 33 0.19 -15.58 6.67
N PHE A 34 -0.24 -16.75 6.20
CA PHE A 34 -0.94 -16.86 4.93
C PHE A 34 -2.26 -16.09 4.94
N PHE A 35 -3.08 -16.24 6.00
CA PHE A 35 -4.32 -15.48 6.14
C PHE A 35 -4.08 -13.98 6.29
N ILE A 36 -3.11 -13.57 7.11
CA ILE A 36 -2.75 -12.15 7.27
C ILE A 36 -2.28 -11.55 5.93
N LYS A 37 -1.43 -12.24 5.17
CA LYS A 37 -1.00 -11.78 3.84
C LYS A 37 -2.14 -11.71 2.85
N LYS A 38 -3.09 -12.65 2.91
CA LYS A 38 -4.28 -12.64 2.04
C LYS A 38 -5.20 -11.45 2.37
N GLU A 39 -5.41 -11.16 3.65
CA GLU A 39 -6.16 -9.97 4.09
C GLU A 39 -5.42 -8.67 3.74
N ALA A 40 -4.11 -8.62 3.90
CA ALA A 40 -3.30 -7.47 3.49
C ALA A 40 -3.36 -7.23 1.98
N ASN A 41 -3.29 -8.29 1.15
CA ASN A 41 -3.45 -8.17 -0.29
C ASN A 41 -4.90 -7.80 -0.70
N ALA A 42 -5.90 -8.22 0.07
CA ALA A 42 -7.28 -7.79 -0.14
C ALA A 42 -7.48 -6.30 0.23
N ALA A 43 -6.77 -5.81 1.25
CA ALA A 43 -6.79 -4.41 1.67
C ALA A 43 -5.95 -3.48 0.78
N VAL A 44 -4.94 -4.02 0.08
CA VAL A 44 -4.02 -3.28 -0.80
C VAL A 44 -4.30 -3.54 -2.28
N ALA A 45 -5.47 -4.05 -2.65
CA ALA A 45 -5.99 -3.77 -3.98
C ALA A 45 -6.58 -2.36 -3.93
N PRO A 46 -5.83 -1.27 -4.25
CA PRO A 46 -6.51 -0.04 -4.59
C PRO A 46 -7.47 -0.45 -5.69
N HIS A 47 -8.75 -0.11 -5.51
CA HIS A 47 -9.69 -0.12 -6.61
C HIS A 47 -9.12 0.86 -7.65
N LEU A 48 -8.20 0.37 -8.49
CA LEU A 48 -7.77 1.02 -9.70
C LEU A 48 -9.03 1.05 -10.54
N LYS A 49 -9.81 2.11 -10.34
CA LYS A 49 -10.89 2.49 -11.23
C LYS A 49 -10.32 2.33 -12.62
N LYS A 50 -10.94 1.47 -13.43
CA LYS A 50 -10.54 1.33 -14.83
C LYS A 50 -10.48 2.72 -15.41
N GLU A 51 -9.53 3.00 -16.28
CA GLU A 51 -9.29 4.35 -16.84
C GLU A 51 -10.57 5.01 -17.38
N HIS A 52 -11.55 4.20 -17.78
CA HIS A 52 -12.92 4.59 -18.16
C HIS A 52 -13.75 5.28 -17.06
N GLU A 53 -13.55 4.98 -15.78
CA GLU A 53 -14.28 5.51 -14.62
C GLU A 53 -13.65 6.77 -14.00
N LEU A 54 -12.53 7.24 -14.56
CA LEU A 54 -11.97 8.54 -14.19
C LEU A 54 -12.82 9.64 -14.79
N SER A 55 -13.30 10.56 -13.94
CA SER A 55 -14.03 11.76 -14.35
C SER A 55 -13.16 12.64 -15.25
N ASP A 56 -13.79 13.35 -16.19
CA ASP A 56 -13.10 14.12 -17.24
C ASP A 56 -12.07 15.12 -16.69
N TRP A 57 -12.34 15.70 -15.52
CA TRP A 57 -11.40 16.61 -14.86
C TRP A 57 -10.09 15.92 -14.44
N VAL A 58 -10.13 14.65 -14.02
CA VAL A 58 -8.93 13.89 -13.64
C VAL A 58 -8.11 13.56 -14.87
N ARG A 59 -8.77 13.23 -15.99
CA ARG A 59 -8.12 12.99 -17.28
C ARG A 59 -7.45 14.25 -17.83
N SER A 60 -7.96 15.42 -17.46
CA SER A 60 -7.39 16.71 -17.84
C SER A 60 -6.12 17.08 -17.05
N LEU A 61 -5.80 16.35 -15.97
CA LEU A 61 -4.57 16.54 -15.22
C LEU A 61 -3.39 15.93 -16.00
N VAL A 62 -2.68 16.79 -16.73
CA VAL A 62 -1.40 16.42 -17.35
C VAL A 62 -0.35 16.35 -16.26
N LEU A 63 0.42 15.26 -16.21
CA LEU A 63 1.63 15.17 -15.39
C LEU A 63 2.59 16.27 -15.87
N ALA A 64 2.70 17.35 -15.09
CA ALA A 64 3.66 18.41 -15.33
C ALA A 64 5.07 17.78 -15.30
N LYS A 65 5.73 17.75 -16.46
CA LYS A 65 7.08 17.18 -16.60
C LYS A 65 8.15 18.07 -15.99
N GLU A 66 7.86 19.36 -15.85
CA GLU A 66 8.74 20.36 -15.27
C GLU A 66 8.11 20.86 -13.98
N PRO A 67 8.86 20.89 -12.86
CA PRO A 67 8.38 21.52 -11.64
C PRO A 67 8.09 22.99 -11.92
N THR A 68 6.94 23.48 -11.48
CA THR A 68 6.57 24.89 -11.61
C THR A 68 7.66 25.77 -10.96
N PRO A 69 8.28 26.71 -11.70
CA PRO A 69 9.41 27.50 -11.19
C PRO A 69 9.09 28.34 -9.94
N ASP A 70 7.81 28.59 -9.67
CA ASP A 70 7.35 29.43 -8.56
C ASP A 70 7.69 28.90 -7.16
N PHE A 71 8.11 27.64 -7.01
CA PHE A 71 8.52 27.12 -5.70
C PHE A 71 9.96 27.49 -5.29
N ASP A 72 10.74 28.14 -6.16
CA ASP A 72 12.11 28.60 -5.86
C ASP A 72 12.16 30.00 -5.19
N HIS A 73 11.06 30.75 -5.16
CA HIS A 73 10.98 32.07 -4.54
C HIS A 73 10.79 32.04 -3.01
N LYS A 74 11.10 30.93 -2.32
CA LYS A 74 11.04 30.87 -0.84
C LYS A 74 11.91 31.95 -0.18
N ALA A 75 13.03 32.31 -0.80
CA ALA A 75 13.92 33.37 -0.31
C ALA A 75 13.29 34.78 -0.44
N GLU A 76 12.54 35.03 -1.52
CA GLU A 76 11.86 36.32 -1.73
C GLU A 76 10.58 36.44 -0.91
N TYR A 77 9.88 35.32 -0.68
CA TYR A 77 8.73 35.27 0.22
C TYR A 77 9.12 35.65 1.65
N GLY A 78 10.29 35.17 2.13
CA GLY A 78 10.84 35.58 3.43
C GLY A 78 11.07 37.09 3.54
N LYS A 79 11.72 37.69 2.54
CA LYS A 79 11.91 39.16 2.48
C LYS A 79 10.58 39.92 2.44
N HIS A 80 9.60 39.44 1.69
CA HIS A 80 8.31 40.10 1.58
C HIS A 80 7.49 40.02 2.89
N LEU A 81 7.69 38.96 3.68
CA LEU A 81 7.12 38.84 5.02
C LEU A 81 7.82 39.76 6.03
N GLU A 82 9.15 39.88 5.97
CA GLU A 82 9.93 40.87 6.75
C GLU A 82 9.48 42.30 6.46
N GLU A 83 9.30 42.67 5.19
CA GLU A 83 8.84 44.02 4.80
C GLU A 83 7.41 44.32 5.26
N LYS A 84 6.49 43.34 5.20
CA LYS A 84 5.09 43.56 5.57
C LYS A 84 4.80 43.40 7.07
N TYR A 85 5.53 42.53 7.75
CA TYR A 85 5.19 42.11 9.12
C TYR A 85 6.35 42.25 10.11
N GLY A 86 7.55 42.64 9.68
CA GLY A 86 8.67 43.03 10.55
C GLY A 86 9.16 41.93 11.50
N VAL A 87 9.13 40.67 11.06
CA VAL A 87 9.63 39.51 11.84
C VAL A 87 11.15 39.43 11.74
#